data_AF-A0A7W1VQT1-F1
#
_entry.id   AF-A0A7W1VQT1-F1
#
_cell.length_a   1.000
_cell.length_b   1.000
_cell.length_c   1.000
_cell.angle_alpha   90.00
_cell.angle_beta   90.00
_cell.angle_gamma   90.00
#
_symmetry.space_group_name_H-M   'P 1'
#
loop_
_entity.id
_entity.type
_entity.pdbx_description
1 polymer ?
#
loop_
_entity_poly.entity_id
_entity_poly.type
_entity_poly.pdbx_seq_one_letter_code
_entity_poly.pdbx_strand_id
1 'polypeptide(L)'
;MQIQPQKTSPSIYNSEEFRTKITALTQRTNDGPFLIITERSSQKYVQFAGTNLFFDLPHQTLSEAEMKRAAVILKHYGIEGPETYQIGSGPQGWKQTAFQKDLGGDVSQAILMVEAVLFEVYGFSRSCTIGYSEY
;
A
#
# COMPACT_ATOMS: atom_id res chain seq x y z
N MET A 1 -23.18 -12.76 3.43
CA MET A 1 -22.55 -13.08 2.13
C MET A 1 -21.05 -13.05 2.36
N GLN A 2 -20.36 -14.21 2.40
CA GLN A 2 -18.90 -14.25 2.54
C GLN A 2 -18.28 -14.13 1.15
N ILE A 3 -17.68 -12.97 0.86
CA ILE A 3 -16.88 -12.77 -0.35
C ILE A 3 -15.44 -13.11 0.04
N GLN A 4 -14.91 -14.21 -0.48
CA GLN A 4 -13.50 -14.56 -0.28
C GLN A 4 -12.64 -13.64 -1.17
N PRO A 5 -11.55 -13.04 -0.63
CA PRO A 5 -10.63 -12.26 -1.45
C PRO A 5 -10.02 -13.17 -2.52
N GLN A 6 -10.15 -12.78 -3.79
CA GLN A 6 -9.54 -13.51 -4.89
C GLN A 6 -8.02 -13.31 -4.84
N LYS A 7 -7.29 -14.33 -4.35
CA LYS A 7 -5.83 -14.38 -4.46
C LYS A 7 -5.47 -14.65 -5.93
N THR A 8 -4.87 -13.69 -6.59
CA THR A 8 -4.35 -13.89 -7.96
C THR A 8 -3.14 -14.82 -7.96
N SER A 9 -2.85 -15.45 -9.10
CA SER A 9 -1.61 -16.21 -9.30
C SER A 9 -0.40 -15.27 -9.23
N PRO A 10 0.74 -15.73 -8.66
CA PRO A 10 1.93 -14.90 -8.57
C PRO A 10 2.43 -14.49 -9.96
N SER A 11 2.73 -13.21 -10.12
CA SER A 11 3.41 -12.65 -11.29
C SER A 11 4.67 -11.90 -10.84
N ILE A 12 5.65 -11.83 -11.75
CA ILE A 12 6.77 -10.89 -11.60
C ILE A 12 6.18 -9.48 -11.64
N TYR A 13 6.73 -8.56 -10.84
CA TYR A 13 6.34 -7.16 -10.86
C TYR A 13 6.12 -6.65 -12.31
N ASN A 14 4.92 -6.14 -12.57
CA ASN A 14 4.53 -5.58 -13.87
C ASN A 14 3.75 -4.28 -13.65
N SER A 15 4.32 -3.15 -14.04
CA SER A 15 3.74 -1.82 -13.88
C SER A 15 2.35 -1.67 -14.50
N GLU A 16 2.06 -2.35 -15.61
CA GLU A 16 0.75 -2.31 -16.27
C GLU A 16 -0.31 -3.08 -15.49
N GLU A 17 0.08 -4.19 -14.86
CA GLU A 17 -0.82 -4.94 -13.97
C GLU A 17 -1.18 -4.07 -12.74
N PHE A 18 -0.20 -3.40 -12.14
CA PHE A 18 -0.44 -2.44 -11.05
C PHE A 18 -1.38 -1.32 -11.46
N ARG A 19 -1.11 -0.70 -12.61
CA ARG A 19 -1.96 0.37 -13.14
C ARG A 19 -3.40 -0.10 -13.31
N THR A 20 -3.59 -1.29 -13.85
CA THR A 20 -4.91 -1.90 -14.02
C THR A 20 -5.61 -2.10 -12.68
N LYS A 21 -4.92 -2.65 -11.68
CA LYS A 21 -5.49 -2.89 -10.35
C LYS A 21 -5.83 -1.62 -9.58
N ILE A 22 -4.94 -0.62 -9.59
CA ILE A 22 -5.18 0.67 -8.94
C ILE A 22 -6.32 1.42 -9.66
N THR A 23 -6.35 1.42 -10.99
CA THR A 23 -7.47 2.02 -11.75
C THR A 23 -8.78 1.33 -11.40
N ALA A 24 -8.81 0.00 -11.33
CA ALA A 24 -10.00 -0.75 -10.94
C ALA A 24 -10.46 -0.40 -9.51
N LEU A 25 -9.54 -0.17 -8.57
CA LEU A 25 -9.88 0.27 -7.22
C LEU A 25 -10.64 1.60 -7.22
N THR A 26 -10.25 2.58 -8.05
CA THR A 26 -10.93 3.89 -8.14
C THR A 26 -12.37 3.82 -8.66
N GLN A 27 -12.73 2.71 -9.32
CA GLN A 27 -14.04 2.51 -9.96
C GLN A 27 -14.99 1.64 -9.13
N ARG A 28 -14.55 1.18 -7.95
CA ARG A 28 -15.34 0.31 -7.08
C ARG A 28 -16.52 1.04 -6.46
N THR A 29 -17.62 0.31 -6.28
CA THR A 29 -18.85 0.82 -5.66
C THR A 29 -19.23 0.07 -4.38
N ASN A 30 -18.46 -0.93 -3.97
CA ASN A 30 -18.63 -1.59 -2.69
C ASN A 30 -18.18 -0.70 -1.53
N ASP A 31 -18.64 -1.01 -0.33
CA ASP A 31 -18.26 -0.29 0.89
C ASP A 31 -16.83 -0.69 1.31
N GLY A 32 -16.03 0.32 1.65
CA GLY A 32 -14.63 0.16 2.08
C GLY A 32 -13.73 -0.63 1.11
N PRO A 33 -13.65 -0.26 -0.19
CA PRO A 33 -12.82 -1.00 -1.13
C PRO A 33 -11.34 -0.82 -0.79
N PHE A 34 -10.52 -1.86 -0.99
CA PHE A 34 -9.09 -1.77 -0.75
C PHE A 34 -8.27 -2.63 -1.71
N LEU A 35 -6.98 -2.31 -1.79
CA LEU A 35 -5.97 -3.08 -2.50
C LEU A 35 -4.71 -3.19 -1.64
N ILE A 36 -4.28 -4.40 -1.33
CA ILE A 36 -3.00 -4.71 -0.70
C ILE A 36 -2.10 -5.35 -1.74
N ILE A 37 -0.89 -4.80 -1.88
CA ILE A 37 0.16 -5.27 -2.77
C ILE A 37 1.26 -5.87 -1.91
N THR A 38 1.55 -7.16 -2.09
CA THR A 38 2.44 -7.92 -1.20
C THR A 38 3.58 -8.57 -1.99
N GLU A 39 4.82 -8.36 -1.55
CA GLU A 39 5.94 -9.18 -2.02
C GLU A 39 5.90 -10.54 -1.30
N ARG A 40 5.84 -11.62 -2.07
CA ARG A 40 5.45 -12.92 -1.52
C ARG A 40 6.50 -13.57 -0.63
N SER A 41 7.78 -13.37 -0.87
CA SER A 41 8.83 -14.03 -0.08
C SER A 41 8.91 -13.46 1.34
N SER A 42 8.78 -12.15 1.48
CA SER A 42 8.91 -11.42 2.74
C SER A 42 7.58 -11.09 3.41
N GLN A 43 6.46 -11.20 2.67
CA GLN A 43 5.13 -10.77 3.09
C GLN A 43 5.03 -9.27 3.42
N LYS A 44 6.01 -8.47 3.01
CA LYS A 44 5.94 -7.01 3.10
C LYS A 44 4.95 -6.47 2.09
N TYR A 45 4.26 -5.39 2.46
CA TYR A 45 3.15 -4.90 1.66
C TYR A 45 2.98 -3.39 1.73
N VAL A 46 2.27 -2.88 0.74
CA VAL A 46 1.73 -1.52 0.69
C VAL A 46 0.23 -1.63 0.46
N GLN A 47 -0.56 -0.75 1.05
CA GLN A 47 -2.01 -0.77 0.91
C GLN A 47 -2.58 0.56 0.42
N PHE A 48 -3.69 0.44 -0.30
CA PHE A 48 -4.57 1.54 -0.65
C PHE A 48 -5.98 1.24 -0.16
N ALA A 49 -6.61 2.23 0.45
CA ALA A 49 -8.00 2.18 0.85
C ALA A 49 -8.83 3.23 0.11
N GLY A 50 -10.09 2.91 -0.14
CA GLY A 50 -11.04 3.81 -0.78
C GLY A 50 -10.80 4.04 -2.27
N THR A 51 -11.80 4.62 -2.91
CA THR A 51 -11.73 5.02 -4.32
C THR A 51 -10.85 6.25 -4.54
N ASN A 52 -10.55 7.02 -3.48
CA ASN A 52 -9.60 8.14 -3.47
C ASN A 52 -8.13 7.72 -3.36
N LEU A 53 -7.83 6.42 -3.28
CA LEU A 53 -6.47 5.88 -3.17
C LEU A 53 -5.72 6.42 -1.95
N PHE A 54 -6.30 6.22 -0.77
CA PHE A 54 -5.62 6.52 0.49
C PHE A 54 -4.47 5.53 0.70
N PHE A 55 -3.24 5.99 0.48
CA PHE A 55 -2.02 5.23 0.69
C PHE A 55 -1.77 5.06 2.19
N ASP A 56 -1.38 3.85 2.60
CA ASP A 56 -0.92 3.56 3.96
C ASP A 56 0.23 2.54 3.94
N LEU A 57 1.30 2.88 4.66
CA LEU A 57 2.47 2.04 4.92
C LEU A 57 2.71 1.97 6.43
N PRO A 58 2.26 0.90 7.11
CA PRO A 58 2.36 0.80 8.56
C PRO A 58 3.81 0.73 9.03
N HIS A 59 4.14 1.57 10.01
CA HIS A 59 5.48 1.67 10.60
C HIS A 59 5.98 0.32 11.12
N GLN A 60 5.08 -0.51 11.65
CA GLN A 60 5.40 -1.81 12.24
C GLN A 60 5.87 -2.86 11.21
N THR A 61 5.65 -2.62 9.91
CA THR A 61 6.11 -3.51 8.82
C THR A 61 7.55 -3.24 8.39
N LEU A 62 8.15 -2.17 8.92
CA LEU A 62 9.46 -1.66 8.55
C LEU A 62 10.48 -1.98 9.64
N SER A 63 11.64 -2.48 9.23
CA SER A 63 12.86 -2.46 10.03
C SER A 63 13.36 -1.02 10.22
N GLU A 64 14.25 -0.80 11.18
CA GLU A 64 14.83 0.52 11.44
C GLU A 64 15.53 1.12 10.20
N ALA A 65 16.20 0.28 9.41
CA ALA A 65 16.85 0.73 8.19
C ALA A 65 15.84 1.13 7.10
N GLU A 66 14.76 0.36 6.95
CA GLU A 66 13.67 0.68 6.02
C GLU A 66 12.91 1.95 6.47
N MET A 67 12.74 2.14 7.78
CA MET A 67 12.14 3.35 8.36
C MET A 67 12.91 4.61 7.94
N LYS A 68 14.23 4.57 8.08
CA LYS A 68 15.11 5.69 7.69
C LYS A 68 15.02 5.96 6.18
N ARG A 69 14.97 4.91 5.35
CA ARG A 69 14.76 5.06 3.91
C ARG A 69 13.38 5.64 3.59
N ALA A 70 12.32 5.11 4.19
CA ALA A 70 10.94 5.59 4.00
C ALA A 70 10.81 7.08 4.33
N ALA A 71 11.36 7.53 5.46
CA ALA A 71 11.32 8.94 5.87
C ALA A 71 11.98 9.89 4.86
N VAL A 72 13.06 9.45 4.18
CA VAL A 72 13.73 10.25 3.15
C VAL A 72 12.97 10.18 1.82
N ILE A 73 12.64 8.97 1.36
CA ILE A 73 12.03 8.75 0.05
C ILE A 73 10.61 9.32 -0.02
N LEU A 74 9.78 9.04 0.99
CA LEU A 74 8.37 9.45 0.99
C LEU A 74 8.18 10.96 1.16
N LYS A 75 9.21 11.68 1.63
CA LYS A 75 9.22 13.14 1.66
C LYS A 75 9.12 13.74 0.26
N HIS A 76 9.71 13.10 -0.76
CA HIS A 76 9.57 13.54 -2.16
C HIS A 76 8.13 13.44 -2.67
N TYR A 77 7.30 12.63 -2.01
CA TYR A 77 5.88 12.48 -2.28
C TYR A 77 5.02 13.32 -1.33
N GLY A 78 5.62 14.20 -0.52
CA GLY A 78 4.92 15.08 0.42
C GLY A 78 4.39 14.36 1.65
N ILE A 79 5.05 13.29 2.11
CA ILE A 79 4.83 12.67 3.42
C ILE A 79 6.02 13.06 4.31
N GLU A 80 5.81 13.97 5.25
CA GLU A 80 6.89 14.48 6.12
C GLU A 80 7.37 13.46 7.17
N GLY A 81 6.52 12.51 7.52
CA GLY A 81 6.81 11.47 8.51
C GLY A 81 5.61 10.58 8.77
N PRO A 82 5.76 9.56 9.62
CA PRO A 82 4.64 8.71 9.99
C PRO A 82 3.76 9.41 11.01
N GLU A 83 2.46 9.19 10.92
CA GLU A 83 1.45 9.74 11.83
C GLU A 83 0.79 8.61 12.63
N THR A 84 0.45 8.90 13.89
CA THR A 84 -0.28 7.97 14.74
C THR A 84 -1.77 8.30 14.75
N TYR A 85 -2.60 7.33 14.38
CA TYR A 85 -4.05 7.43 14.37
C TYR A 85 -4.70 6.23 15.09
N GLN A 86 -5.99 6.37 15.41
CA GLN A 86 -6.76 5.33 16.07
C GLN A 86 -7.49 4.46 15.05
N ILE A 87 -7.36 3.14 15.19
CA ILE A 87 -8.05 2.14 14.39
C ILE A 87 -9.04 1.34 15.25
N GLY A 88 -10.19 1.03 14.66
CA GLY A 88 -11.27 0.28 15.30
C GLY A 88 -12.23 1.16 16.11
N SER A 89 -13.50 0.79 16.07
CA SER A 89 -14.59 1.50 16.76
C SER A 89 -14.70 1.00 18.20
N GLY A 90 -14.03 1.65 19.16
CA GLY A 90 -14.17 1.30 20.57
C GLY A 90 -13.44 2.24 21.54
N PRO A 91 -13.80 2.21 22.84
CA PRO A 91 -13.23 3.11 23.87
C PRO A 91 -11.70 2.98 24.04
N GLN A 92 -11.15 1.84 23.61
CA GLN A 92 -9.71 1.53 23.62
C GLN A 92 -9.19 1.23 22.21
N GLY A 93 -9.74 1.85 21.15
CA GLY A 93 -9.28 1.62 19.77
C GLY A 93 -7.75 1.63 19.68
N TRP A 94 -7.21 0.73 18.86
CA TRP A 94 -5.76 0.53 18.78
C TRP A 94 -5.10 1.72 18.12
N LYS A 95 -3.84 1.99 18.44
CA LYS A 95 -3.06 3.02 17.76
C LYS A 95 -2.23 2.38 16.66
N GLN A 96 -2.33 2.93 15.45
CA GLN A 96 -1.45 2.61 14.34
C GLN A 96 -0.60 3.82 14.00
N THR A 97 0.68 3.60 13.76
CA THR A 97 1.59 4.60 13.22
C THR A 97 1.91 4.21 11.80
N ALA A 98 1.72 5.10 10.83
CA ALA A 98 1.96 4.79 9.42
C ALA A 98 2.39 6.02 8.63
N PHE A 99 3.13 5.80 7.55
CA PHE A 99 3.25 6.81 6.50
C PHE A 99 1.97 6.74 5.66
N GLN A 100 1.23 7.84 5.60
CA GLN A 100 -0.07 7.85 4.94
C GLN A 100 -0.24 9.09 4.07
N LYS A 101 -1.05 8.96 3.02
CA LYS A 101 -1.37 10.08 2.13
C LYS A 101 -2.66 9.82 1.36
N ASP A 102 -3.55 10.81 1.35
CA ASP A 102 -4.65 10.84 0.38
C ASP A 102 -4.11 11.31 -0.98
N LEU A 103 -4.31 10.48 -2.01
CA LEU A 103 -3.87 10.77 -3.37
C LEU A 103 -4.98 11.32 -4.25
N GLY A 104 -6.20 11.49 -3.73
CA GLY A 104 -7.33 12.06 -4.47
C GLY A 104 -7.68 11.32 -5.76
N GLY A 105 -7.36 10.02 -5.84
CA GLY A 105 -7.55 9.21 -7.04
C GLY A 105 -6.42 9.33 -8.09
N ASP A 106 -5.28 9.95 -7.78
CA ASP A 106 -4.13 10.02 -8.70
C ASP A 106 -3.44 8.65 -8.83
N VAL A 107 -3.87 7.89 -9.83
CA VAL A 107 -3.32 6.57 -10.17
C VAL A 107 -1.83 6.64 -10.50
N SER A 108 -1.37 7.70 -11.15
CA SER A 108 0.02 7.80 -11.58
C SER A 108 0.93 8.01 -10.37
N GLN A 109 0.53 8.89 -9.44
CA GLN A 109 1.25 9.07 -8.19
C GLN A 109 1.23 7.81 -7.31
N ALA A 110 0.11 7.09 -7.27
CA ALA A 110 0.00 5.83 -6.54
C ALA A 110 1.00 4.77 -7.04
N ILE A 111 1.15 4.63 -8.37
CA ILE A 111 2.13 3.69 -8.96
C ILE A 111 3.56 4.08 -8.56
N LEU A 112 3.91 5.37 -8.70
CA LEU A 112 5.25 5.84 -8.34
C LEU A 112 5.56 5.60 -6.86
N MET A 113 4.59 5.80 -5.97
CA MET A 113 4.76 5.52 -4.54
C MET A 113 4.94 4.03 -4.24
N VAL A 114 4.18 3.15 -4.90
CA VAL A 114 4.38 1.69 -4.77
C VAL A 114 5.77 1.30 -5.22
N GLU A 115 6.22 1.79 -6.38
CA GLU A 115 7.57 1.49 -6.88
C GLU A 115 8.66 1.98 -5.92
N ALA A 116 8.53 3.21 -5.41
CA ALA A 116 9.45 3.76 -4.44
C ALA A 116 9.48 2.90 -3.16
N VAL A 117 8.33 2.45 -2.66
CA VAL A 117 8.28 1.59 -1.48
C VAL A 117 8.91 0.22 -1.77
N LEU A 118 8.53 -0.45 -2.85
CA LEU A 118 9.01 -1.80 -3.15
C LEU A 118 10.52 -1.82 -3.44
N PHE A 119 11.01 -0.88 -4.23
CA PHE A 119 12.37 -0.94 -4.77
C PHE A 119 13.37 -0.09 -3.99
N GLU A 120 12.93 1.03 -3.41
CA GLU A 120 13.85 1.96 -2.74
C GLU A 120 13.75 1.84 -1.21
N VAL A 121 12.54 1.65 -0.66
CA VAL A 121 12.37 1.43 0.79
C VAL A 121 12.70 -0.01 1.17
N TYR A 122 12.01 -0.99 0.58
CA TYR A 122 12.24 -2.41 0.87
C TYR A 122 13.47 -2.97 0.17
N GLY A 123 13.92 -2.37 -0.93
CA GLY A 123 15.12 -2.82 -1.64
C GLY A 123 14.92 -4.10 -2.45
N PHE A 124 13.68 -4.41 -2.85
CA PHE A 124 13.42 -5.57 -3.70
C PHE A 124 13.97 -5.37 -5.12
N SER A 125 14.30 -6.47 -5.80
CA SER A 125 14.59 -6.42 -7.22
C SER A 125 13.30 -6.30 -8.04
N ARG A 126 13.40 -5.77 -9.27
CA ARG A 126 12.27 -5.75 -10.22
C ARG A 126 11.80 -7.15 -10.67
N SER A 127 12.57 -8.18 -10.34
CA SER A 127 12.19 -9.59 -10.56
C SER A 127 11.44 -10.20 -9.38
N CYS A 128 11.06 -9.42 -8.36
CA CYS A 128 10.31 -9.92 -7.22
C CYS A 128 8.91 -10.39 -7.64
N THR A 129 8.37 -11.30 -6.84
CA THR A 129 7.04 -11.88 -7.08
C THR A 129 6.01 -11.15 -6.23
N ILE A 130 4.99 -10.62 -6.87
CA ILE A 130 3.95 -9.83 -6.21
C ILE A 130 2.63 -10.61 -6.18
N GLY A 131 1.89 -10.43 -5.08
CA GLY A 131 0.50 -10.83 -4.95
C GLY A 131 -0.38 -9.63 -4.66
N TYR A 132 -1.66 -9.76 -5.01
CA TYR A 132 -2.68 -8.76 -4.75
C TYR A 132 -3.77 -9.37 -3.88
N SER A 133 -4.25 -8.60 -2.92
CA SER A 133 -5.46 -8.90 -2.15
C SER A 133 -6.39 -7.69 -2.24
N GLU A 134 -7.65 -7.92 -2.58
CA GLU A 134 -8.60 -6.86 -2.88
C GLU A 134 -10.00 -7.23 -2.37
N TYR A 135 -10.79 -6.21 -2.00
CA TYR A 135 -12.19 -6.34 -1.55
C TYR A 135 -13.09 -5.34 -2.24
#